data_AF-A0A6A7KK59-F1
#
_entry.id   AF-A0A6A7KK59-F1
#
_cell.length_a   1.000
_cell.length_b   1.000
_cell.length_c   1.000
_cell.angle_alpha   90.00
_cell.angle_beta   90.00
_cell.angle_gamma   90.00
#
_symmetry.space_group_name_H-M   'P 1'
#
loop_
_entity.id
_entity.type
_entity.pdbx_description
1 polymer ?
#
loop_
_entity_poly.entity_id
_entity_poly.type
_entity_poly.pdbx_seq_one_letter_code
_entity_poly.pdbx_strand_id
1 'polypeptide(L)'
;MLDELYAVIESRKGADPKTSRTAQLFHRGVAKIAQKVGEEAVETLIEGMRGDKERLAEESADLLYHLLVLWADQKVKPDAVWKALSKRRETSTMVQGTPAG
;
A
#
# COMPACT_ATOMS: atom_id res chain seq x y z
N MET A 1 -6.23 11.07 5.39
CA MET A 1 -6.79 9.90 4.66
C MET A 1 -6.00 8.60 4.88
N LEU A 2 -4.81 8.40 4.29
CA LEU A 2 -4.10 7.09 4.39
C LEU A 2 -3.64 6.76 5.82
N ASP A 3 -3.19 7.76 6.59
CA ASP A 3 -2.79 7.57 7.99
C ASP A 3 -3.99 7.20 8.88
N GLU A 4 -5.16 7.82 8.63
CA GLU A 4 -6.41 7.48 9.31
C GLU A 4 -6.87 6.05 8.96
N LEU A 5 -6.80 5.67 7.68
CA LEU A 5 -7.10 4.31 7.24
C LEU A 5 -6.14 3.29 7.86
N TYR A 6 -4.85 3.61 7.93
CA TYR A 6 -3.86 2.79 8.63
C TYR A 6 -4.21 2.63 10.11
N ALA A 7 -4.60 3.70 10.81
CA ALA A 7 -5.00 3.63 12.21
C ALA A 7 -6.22 2.72 12.41
N VAL A 8 -7.22 2.81 11.52
CA VAL A 8 -8.37 1.90 11.52
C VAL A 8 -7.92 0.46 11.28
N ILE A 9 -7.06 0.19 10.29
CA ILE A 9 -6.52 -1.15 10.01
C ILE A 9 -5.78 -1.70 11.23
N GLU A 10 -4.88 -0.91 11.82
CA GLU A 10 -4.08 -1.31 12.98
C GLU A 10 -4.96 -1.63 14.19
N SER A 11 -6.05 -0.88 14.41
CA SER A 11 -7.02 -1.16 15.48
C SER A 11 -7.72 -2.52 15.36
N ARG A 12 -7.71 -3.15 14.17
CA ARG A 12 -8.29 -4.48 13.94
C ARG A 12 -7.28 -5.61 14.16
N LYS A 13 -6.02 -5.30 14.45
CA LYS A 13 -5.00 -6.32 14.74
C LYS A 13 -5.34 -7.03 16.05
N GLY A 14 -5.47 -8.36 15.99
CA GLY A 14 -5.87 -9.18 17.15
C GLY A 14 -7.37 -9.19 17.47
N ALA A 15 -8.20 -8.49 16.69
CA ALA A 15 -9.65 -8.60 16.79
C ALA A 15 -10.14 -9.98 16.30
N ASP A 16 -11.35 -10.39 16.70
CA ASP A 16 -11.95 -11.65 16.23
C ASP A 16 -12.05 -11.63 14.69
N PRO A 17 -11.48 -12.63 13.97
CA PRO A 17 -11.53 -12.69 12.51
C PRO A 17 -12.95 -12.66 11.95
N LYS A 18 -13.99 -13.04 12.70
CA LYS A 18 -15.38 -12.95 12.22
C LYS A 18 -15.92 -11.51 12.12
N THR A 19 -15.23 -10.54 12.72
CA THR A 19 -15.73 -9.16 12.85
C THR A 19 -15.36 -8.25 11.68
N SER A 20 -14.31 -8.56 10.91
CA SER A 20 -13.92 -7.74 9.76
C SER A 20 -12.97 -8.48 8.81
N ARG A 21 -12.96 -8.08 7.52
CA ARG A 21 -11.98 -8.56 6.52
C ARG A 21 -10.55 -8.34 6.98
N THR A 22 -10.25 -7.17 7.58
CA THR A 22 -8.93 -6.86 8.13
C THR A 22 -8.50 -7.85 9.21
N ALA A 23 -9.40 -8.17 10.16
CA ALA A 23 -9.12 -9.15 11.20
C ALA A 23 -8.86 -10.55 10.63
N GLN A 24 -9.61 -10.95 9.59
CA GLN A 24 -9.34 -12.23 8.89
C GLN A 24 -7.97 -12.25 8.22
N LEU A 25 -7.55 -11.14 7.61
CA LEU A 25 -6.23 -11.04 6.98
C LEU A 25 -5.12 -11.22 8.01
N PHE A 26 -5.19 -10.52 9.15
CA PHE A 26 -4.22 -10.70 10.23
C PHE A 26 -4.23 -12.13 10.78
N HIS A 27 -5.40 -12.72 10.97
CA HIS A 27 -5.51 -14.10 11.44
C HIS A 27 -4.89 -15.12 10.47
N ARG A 28 -5.01 -14.88 9.15
CA ARG A 28 -4.40 -15.72 8.11
C ARG A 28 -2.89 -15.48 7.93
N GLY A 29 -2.35 -14.41 8.51
CA GLY A 29 -0.92 -14.12 8.58
C GLY A 29 -0.30 -13.56 7.30
N VAL A 30 1.00 -13.24 7.41
CA VAL A 30 1.77 -12.49 6.41
C VAL A 30 1.72 -13.10 5.00
N ALA A 31 1.70 -14.43 4.86
CA ALA A 31 1.67 -15.08 3.56
C ALA A 31 0.38 -14.74 2.78
N LYS A 32 -0.77 -14.73 3.46
CA LYS A 32 -2.04 -14.37 2.80
C LYS A 32 -2.11 -12.88 2.49
N ILE A 33 -1.58 -12.04 3.38
CA ILE A 33 -1.52 -10.59 3.18
C ILE A 33 -0.65 -10.26 1.96
N ALA A 34 0.56 -10.83 1.88
CA ALA A 34 1.47 -10.64 0.76
C ALA A 34 0.89 -11.17 -0.56
N GLN A 35 0.17 -12.30 -0.53
CA GLN A 35 -0.56 -12.79 -1.70
C GLN A 35 -1.54 -11.75 -2.21
N LYS A 36 -2.35 -11.13 -1.33
CA LYS A 36 -3.29 -10.09 -1.73
C LYS A 36 -2.58 -8.88 -2.33
N VAL A 37 -1.50 -8.38 -1.72
CA VAL A 37 -0.71 -7.29 -2.30
C VAL A 37 -0.24 -7.62 -3.72
N GLY A 38 0.22 -8.84 -3.96
CA GLY A 38 0.64 -9.27 -5.29
C GLY A 38 -0.50 -9.38 -6.30
N GLU A 39 -1.67 -9.87 -5.87
CA GLU A 39 -2.89 -9.98 -6.68
C GLU A 39 -3.34 -8.60 -7.17
N GLU A 40 -3.55 -7.65 -6.24
CA GLU A 40 -4.00 -6.29 -6.59
C GLU A 40 -2.98 -5.54 -7.45
N ALA A 41 -1.68 -5.81 -7.26
CA ALA A 41 -0.63 -5.23 -8.09
C ALA A 41 -0.74 -5.71 -9.54
N VAL A 42 -1.01 -7.01 -9.75
CA VAL A 42 -1.21 -7.56 -11.09
C VAL A 42 -2.49 -7.03 -11.72
N GLU A 43 -3.59 -6.94 -10.96
CA GLU A 43 -4.86 -6.38 -11.43
C GLU A 43 -4.71 -4.90 -11.81
N THR A 44 -4.06 -4.09 -10.96
CA THR A 44 -3.73 -2.69 -11.26
C THR A 44 -2.96 -2.54 -12.58
N LEU A 45 -1.96 -3.40 -12.82
CA LEU A 45 -1.19 -3.38 -14.06
C LEU A 45 -2.05 -3.73 -15.28
N ILE A 46 -2.91 -4.74 -15.17
CA ILE A 46 -3.82 -5.17 -16.23
C ILE A 46 -4.77 -4.03 -16.61
N GLU A 47 -5.40 -3.39 -15.63
CA GLU A 47 -6.34 -2.30 -15.90
C GLU A 47 -5.64 -1.04 -16.43
N GLY A 48 -4.42 -0.78 -15.98
CA GLY A 48 -3.55 0.23 -16.58
C GLY A 48 -3.25 -0.01 -18.05
N MET A 49 -3.02 -1.28 -18.45
CA MET A 49 -2.81 -1.66 -19.85
C MET A 49 -4.09 -1.59 -20.68
N ARG A 50 -5.25 -1.88 -20.08
CA ARG A 50 -6.56 -1.77 -20.74
C ARG A 50 -7.00 -0.31 -20.94
N GLY A 51 -6.46 0.61 -20.14
CA GLY A 51 -6.88 2.01 -20.14
C GLY A 51 -8.22 2.24 -19.45
N ASP A 52 -8.70 1.26 -18.66
CA ASP A 52 -9.91 1.38 -17.86
C ASP A 52 -9.59 2.20 -16.60
N LYS A 53 -9.91 3.50 -16.63
CA LYS A 53 -9.57 4.43 -15.56
C LYS A 53 -10.35 4.20 -14.27
N GLU A 54 -11.58 3.71 -14.38
CA GLU A 54 -12.44 3.46 -13.22
C GLU A 54 -11.91 2.23 -12.49
N ARG A 55 -11.70 1.14 -13.21
CA ARG A 55 -11.10 -0.08 -12.64
C ARG A 55 -9.69 0.16 -12.14
N LEU A 56 -8.85 0.89 -12.88
CA LEU A 56 -7.51 1.23 -12.40
C LEU A 56 -7.54 1.96 -11.05
N ALA A 57 -8.51 2.86 -10.83
CA ALA A 57 -8.65 3.56 -9.56
C ALA A 57 -9.09 2.61 -8.42
N GLU A 58 -10.02 1.69 -8.71
CA GLU A 58 -10.47 0.66 -7.76
C GLU A 58 -9.32 -0.27 -7.35
N GLU A 59 -8.62 -0.87 -8.31
CA GLU A 59 -7.50 -1.79 -8.05
C GLU A 59 -6.33 -1.07 -7.35
N SER A 60 -6.08 0.19 -7.69
CA SER A 60 -5.08 1.01 -6.99
C SER A 60 -5.46 1.24 -5.53
N ALA A 61 -6.75 1.42 -5.22
CA ALA A 61 -7.22 1.58 -3.86
C ALA A 61 -7.07 0.27 -3.07
N ASP A 62 -7.40 -0.87 -3.66
CA ASP A 62 -7.21 -2.17 -3.03
C ASP A 62 -5.73 -2.50 -2.81
N LEU A 63 -4.87 -2.19 -3.78
CA LEU A 63 -3.42 -2.31 -3.64
C LEU A 63 -2.90 -1.49 -2.46
N LEU A 64 -3.31 -0.22 -2.35
CA LEU A 64 -2.92 0.64 -1.22
C LEU A 64 -3.44 0.07 0.10
N TYR A 65 -4.70 -0.35 0.15
CA TYR A 65 -5.29 -0.95 1.35
C TYR A 65 -4.51 -2.18 1.82
N HIS A 66 -4.23 -3.13 0.92
CA HIS A 66 -3.50 -4.34 1.25
C HIS A 66 -2.04 -4.06 1.62
N LEU A 67 -1.43 -3.04 1.03
CA LEU A 67 -0.10 -2.56 1.42
C LEU A 67 -0.10 -1.98 2.85
N LEU A 68 -1.12 -1.21 3.24
CA LEU A 68 -1.28 -0.73 4.62
C LEU A 68 -1.46 -1.88 5.63
N VAL A 69 -2.23 -2.92 5.26
CA VAL A 69 -2.38 -4.13 6.09
C VAL A 69 -1.02 -4.84 6.27
N LEU A 70 -0.23 -4.95 5.20
CA LEU A 70 1.12 -5.51 5.28
C LEU A 70 2.03 -4.69 6.20
N TRP A 71 1.99 -3.35 6.10
CA TRP A 71 2.75 -2.49 6.99
C TRP A 71 2.36 -2.69 8.46
N ALA A 72 1.07 -2.72 8.76
CA ALA A 72 0.57 -2.95 10.12
C ALA A 72 0.96 -4.34 10.65
N ASP A 73 0.91 -5.37 9.82
CA ASP A 73 1.35 -6.73 10.18
C ASP A 73 2.85 -6.75 10.56
N GLN A 74 3.66 -6.12 9.72
CA GLN A 74 5.13 -6.03 9.85
C GLN A 74 5.62 -4.91 10.78
N LYS A 75 4.71 -4.20 11.45
CA LYS A 75 5.00 -3.08 12.38
C LYS A 75 5.74 -1.91 11.72
N VAL A 76 5.52 -1.69 10.43
CA VAL A 76 6.00 -0.51 9.69
C VAL A 76 4.95 0.59 9.81
N LYS A 77 5.34 1.75 10.33
CA LYS A 77 4.44 2.92 10.42
C LYS A 77 4.44 3.72 9.10
N PRO A 78 3.32 4.35 8.70
CA PRO A 78 3.25 5.18 7.50
C PRO A 78 4.36 6.24 7.41
N ASP A 79 4.72 6.88 8.53
CA ASP A 79 5.81 7.86 8.62
C ASP A 79 7.14 7.36 8.05
N ALA A 80 7.47 6.08 8.23
CA ALA A 80 8.69 5.49 7.69
C ALA A 80 8.64 5.47 6.14
N VAL A 81 7.48 5.18 5.57
CA VAL A 81 7.24 5.16 4.13
C VAL A 81 7.20 6.58 3.57
N TRP A 82 6.55 7.52 4.25
CA TRP A 82 6.53 8.94 3.86
C TRP A 82 7.94 9.54 3.83
N LYS A 83 8.78 9.21 4.80
CA LYS A 83 10.22 9.59 4.79
C LYS A 83 10.95 9.00 3.58
N ALA A 84 10.72 7.73 3.27
CA ALA A 84 11.32 7.09 2.11
C ALA A 84 10.86 7.73 0.78
N LEU A 85 9.57 8.07 0.66
CA LEU A 85 9.02 8.76 -0.51
C LEU A 85 9.54 10.20 -0.62
N SER A 86 9.67 10.93 0.50
CA SER A 86 10.23 12.28 0.53
C SER A 86 11.68 12.28 0.01
N LYS A 87 12.49 11.32 0.49
CA LYS A 87 13.86 11.13 -0.01
C LYS A 87 13.91 10.84 -1.51
N ARG A 88 12.98 10.03 -2.03
CA ARG A 88 12.89 9.75 -3.49
C ARG A 88 12.54 11.01 -4.28
N ARG A 89 11.63 11.84 -3.77
CA ARG A 89 11.26 13.11 -4.41
C ARG A 89 12.47 14.02 -4.54
N GLU A 90 13.25 14.17 -3.48
CA GLU A 90 14.48 14.99 -3.48
C GLU A 90 15.50 14.48 -4.50
N THR A 91 15.74 13.16 -4.57
CA THR A 91 16.63 12.56 -5.57
C THR A 91 16.13 12.80 -7.00
N SER A 92 14.83 12.63 -7.26
CA SER A 92 14.26 12.86 -8.59
C SER A 92 14.33 14.33 -9.01
N THR A 93 14.28 15.28 -8.07
CA THR A 93 14.47 16.71 -8.37
C THR A 93 15.92 17.12 -8.58
N MET A 94 16.90 16.29 -8.18
CA MET A 94 18.33 16.58 -8.34
C MET A 94 18.92 16.09 -9.68
N VAL A 95 18.13 15.53 -10.59
CA VAL A 95 18.56 15.25 -11.96
C VAL A 95 18.12 16.40 -12.88
N GLN A 96 18.87 17.50 -12.84
CA GLN A 96 19.26 18.37 -13.98
C GLN A 96 20.29 19.38 -13.48
N GLY A 97 21.53 18.90 -13.30
CA GLY A 97 22.71 19.74 -13.20
C GLY A 97 23.71 19.29 -14.26
N THR A 98 23.44 19.60 -15.52
CA THR A 98 24.51 19.63 -16.52
C THR A 98 25.51 20.68 -16.04
N PRO A 99 26.81 20.38 -15.88
CA PRO A 99 27.79 21.43 -15.63
C PRO A 99 27.78 22.35 -16.86
N ALA A 100 27.47 23.62 -16.65
CA ALA A 100 27.70 24.64 -17.65
C ALA A 100 29.20 24.97 -17.64
N GLY A 101 29.85 24.83 -18.80
CA GLY A 101 31.19 25.34 -19.07
C GLY A 101 32.30 24.32 -18.94
#